data_AF-A0A7W1PHL2-F1
#
_entry.id   AF-A0A7W1PHL2-F1
#
_cell.length_a   1.000
_cell.length_b   1.000
_cell.length_c   1.000
_cell.angle_alpha   90.00
_cell.angle_beta   90.00
_cell.angle_gamma   90.00
#
_symmetry.space_group_name_H-M   'P 1'
#
loop_
_entity.id
_entity.type
_entity.pdbx_description
1 polymer ?
#
loop_
_entity_poly.entity_id
_entity_poly.type
_entity_poly.pdbx_seq_one_letter_code
_entity_poly.pdbx_strand_id
1 'polypeptide(L)'
;MNSLTRRLLLAGALVLGVAGAPVLAAAQRSPVEDAHPEVKELVLDGVENVDKSELKRNIATSESDCTNMLAKIFFCWFTKAPAFYNREYLDREDLRADLLRIRVFYYLRGWRSTQVDTSVVADGDGVKVT
;
A
#
# COMPACT_ATOMS: atom_id res chain seq x y z
N MET A 1 17.75 55.45 -63.96
CA MET A 1 16.95 54.44 -64.71
C MET A 1 17.90 53.35 -65.16
N ASN A 2 17.53 52.09 -64.96
CA ASN A 2 18.38 50.88 -65.06
C ASN A 2 19.41 50.83 -63.89
N SER A 3 19.73 49.69 -63.27
CA SER A 3 19.76 48.34 -63.77
C SER A 3 19.96 47.37 -62.60
N LEU A 4 19.40 46.17 -62.75
CA LEU A 4 20.06 44.89 -62.48
C LEU A 4 20.76 44.73 -61.12
N THR A 5 20.11 43.97 -60.23
CA THR A 5 20.65 42.71 -59.66
C THR A 5 19.83 42.30 -58.43
N ARG A 6 18.63 41.74 -58.65
CA ARG A 6 17.94 40.96 -57.62
C ARG A 6 18.66 39.63 -57.49
N ARG A 7 19.74 39.66 -56.70
CA ARG A 7 20.57 38.50 -56.37
C ARG A 7 19.69 37.44 -55.71
N LEU A 8 19.73 36.26 -56.29
CA LEU A 8 19.34 35.00 -55.67
C LEU A 8 19.82 34.97 -54.22
N LEU A 9 18.89 34.89 -53.29
CA LEU A 9 19.13 34.43 -51.94
C LEU A 9 18.06 33.40 -51.66
N LEU A 10 18.49 32.15 -51.47
CA LEU A 10 17.88 31.16 -50.57
C LEU A 10 18.72 29.88 -50.69
N ALA A 11 19.92 29.96 -50.13
CA ALA A 11 20.72 28.80 -49.73
C ALA A 11 21.24 29.09 -48.34
N GLY A 12 20.94 28.20 -47.39
CA GLY A 12 21.68 28.08 -46.13
C GLY A 12 20.89 28.36 -44.86
N ALA A 13 20.90 27.33 -43.99
CA ALA A 13 20.66 27.32 -42.55
C ALA A 13 19.20 27.27 -42.06
N LEU A 14 18.74 26.05 -41.74
CA LEU A 14 18.09 25.81 -40.44
C LEU A 14 18.38 24.38 -39.95
N VAL A 15 19.56 24.22 -39.34
CA VAL A 15 19.80 23.15 -38.36
C VAL A 15 19.52 23.79 -37.01
N LEU A 16 18.53 23.29 -36.27
CA LEU A 16 18.40 23.24 -34.80
C LEU A 16 16.92 23.04 -34.43
N GLY A 17 16.58 21.80 -34.08
CA GLY A 17 15.26 21.43 -33.57
C GLY A 17 15.26 20.04 -32.93
N VAL A 18 16.37 19.63 -32.32
CA VAL A 18 16.45 18.44 -31.47
C VAL A 18 16.63 18.96 -30.04
N ALA A 19 15.54 19.39 -29.42
CA ALA A 19 15.54 19.75 -28.00
C ALA A 19 14.11 19.67 -27.43
N GLY A 20 13.87 18.65 -26.61
CA GLY A 20 12.90 18.72 -25.52
C GLY A 20 11.43 18.47 -25.85
N ALA A 21 11.05 17.21 -26.09
CA ALA A 21 9.77 16.75 -25.58
C ALA A 21 10.02 16.28 -24.14
N PRO A 22 9.52 16.96 -23.11
CA PRO A 22 9.72 16.50 -21.75
C PRO A 22 8.87 15.24 -21.57
N VAL A 23 9.53 14.17 -21.16
CA VAL A 23 8.91 12.95 -20.63
C VAL A 23 8.24 13.35 -19.30
N LEU A 24 7.09 14.03 -19.37
CA LEU A 24 6.21 14.30 -18.23
C LEU A 24 5.03 13.34 -18.29
N ALA A 25 5.33 12.06 -18.29
CA ALA A 25 4.41 11.01 -17.90
C ALA A 25 4.96 10.35 -16.63
N ALA A 26 5.41 11.16 -15.67
CA ALA A 26 5.52 10.70 -14.29
C ALA A 26 4.08 10.59 -13.78
N ALA A 27 3.61 9.36 -13.71
CA ALA A 27 2.35 8.96 -13.13
C ALA A 27 2.03 9.78 -11.88
N GLN A 28 0.92 10.52 -11.89
CA GLN A 28 0.24 10.93 -10.67
C GLN A 28 -0.32 9.65 -10.04
N ARG A 29 0.52 8.84 -9.39
CA ARG A 29 0.01 7.89 -8.41
C ARG A 29 -0.59 8.72 -7.29
N SER A 30 -1.86 8.48 -7.00
CA SER A 30 -2.50 9.12 -5.86
C SER A 30 -1.67 8.80 -4.61
N PRO A 31 -1.36 9.77 -3.73
CA PRO A 31 -0.62 9.52 -2.49
C PRO A 31 -1.22 8.40 -1.62
N VAL A 32 -2.48 8.06 -1.85
CA VAL A 32 -3.25 7.00 -1.17
C VAL A 32 -2.96 5.59 -1.72
N GLU A 33 -2.45 5.47 -2.94
CA GLU A 33 -2.15 4.17 -3.57
C GLU A 33 -0.74 3.65 -3.18
N ASP A 34 0.19 4.57 -2.90
CA ASP A 34 1.55 4.28 -2.40
C ASP A 34 1.71 4.47 -0.89
N ALA A 35 0.68 4.96 -0.17
CA ALA A 35 0.71 4.97 1.28
C ALA A 35 0.47 3.54 1.78
N HIS A 36 1.43 2.99 2.51
CA HIS A 36 1.22 1.82 3.36
C HIS A 36 0.67 2.34 4.71
N PRO A 37 -0.66 2.42 4.90
CA PRO A 37 -1.22 2.95 6.15
C PRO A 37 -0.91 2.01 7.31
N GLU A 38 -0.76 2.56 8.51
CA GLU A 38 -0.65 1.75 9.73
C GLU A 38 -1.91 0.92 9.94
N VAL A 39 -1.76 -0.39 10.12
CA VAL A 39 -2.85 -1.28 10.55
C VAL A 39 -3.03 -1.07 12.03
N LYS A 40 -4.04 -0.30 12.41
CA LYS A 40 -4.33 0.01 13.82
C LYS A 40 -5.07 -1.12 14.52
N GLU A 41 -5.90 -1.83 13.78
CA GLU A 41 -6.74 -2.89 14.32
C GLU A 41 -6.96 -3.96 13.24
N LEU A 42 -6.78 -5.23 13.61
CA LEU A 42 -7.06 -6.38 12.77
C LEU A 42 -8.08 -7.29 13.46
N VAL A 43 -9.28 -7.38 12.90
CA VAL A 43 -10.39 -8.17 13.46
C VAL A 43 -10.62 -9.39 12.58
N LEU A 44 -10.58 -10.59 13.16
CA LEU A 44 -11.03 -11.79 12.49
C LEU A 44 -12.47 -12.09 12.94
N ASP A 45 -13.43 -11.71 12.10
CA ASP A 45 -14.85 -11.94 12.31
C ASP A 45 -15.34 -13.23 11.61
N GLY A 46 -16.43 -13.82 12.11
CA GLY A 46 -17.00 -15.06 11.54
C GLY A 46 -16.12 -16.31 11.66
N VAL A 47 -15.04 -16.27 12.46
CA VAL A 47 -14.18 -17.45 12.69
C VAL A 47 -14.92 -18.46 13.56
N GLU A 48 -15.28 -19.58 12.94
CA GLU A 48 -15.87 -20.73 13.60
C GLU A 48 -14.98 -21.97 13.43
N ASN A 49 -15.11 -22.93 14.34
CA ASN A 49 -14.50 -24.27 14.28
C ASN A 49 -12.96 -24.32 14.29
N VAL A 50 -12.28 -23.20 14.46
CA VAL A 50 -10.81 -23.08 14.58
C VAL A 50 -10.42 -22.04 15.62
N ASP A 51 -9.21 -22.11 16.13
CA ASP A 51 -8.70 -21.13 17.08
C ASP A 51 -8.32 -19.81 16.37
N LYS A 52 -8.88 -18.69 16.84
CA LYS A 52 -8.62 -17.35 16.26
C LYS A 52 -7.16 -16.96 16.36
N SER A 53 -6.47 -17.30 17.45
CA SER A 53 -5.06 -16.96 17.63
C SER A 53 -4.16 -17.78 16.70
N GLU A 54 -4.52 -19.04 16.47
CA GLU A 54 -3.84 -19.90 15.50
C GLU A 54 -4.02 -19.38 14.07
N LEU A 55 -5.24 -18.99 13.70
CA LEU A 55 -5.51 -18.38 12.41
C LEU A 55 -4.72 -17.09 12.23
N LYS A 56 -4.71 -16.22 13.24
CA LYS A 56 -3.95 -14.96 13.22
C LYS A 56 -2.44 -15.18 13.07
N ARG A 57 -1.88 -16.28 13.60
CA ARG A 57 -0.47 -16.65 13.40
C ARG A 57 -0.14 -17.20 12.00
N ASN A 58 -1.14 -17.53 11.19
CA ASN A 58 -0.97 -18.08 9.84
C ASN A 58 -1.15 -17.04 8.72
N ILE A 59 -1.32 -15.77 9.07
CA ILE A 59 -1.39 -14.63 8.15
C ILE A 59 -0.20 -13.69 8.38
N ALA A 60 0.18 -12.95 7.36
CA ALA A 60 1.27 -12.00 7.41
C ALA A 60 0.82 -10.67 8.04
N THR A 61 -0.38 -10.21 7.69
CA THR A 61 -0.94 -8.95 8.20
C THR A 61 -1.14 -9.04 9.72
N SER A 62 -0.54 -8.09 10.43
CA SER A 62 -0.64 -7.94 11.88
C SER A 62 -1.10 -6.54 12.25
N GLU A 63 -1.65 -6.38 13.46
CA GLU A 63 -2.03 -5.07 14.00
C GLU A 63 -0.86 -4.43 14.76
N SER A 64 -0.83 -3.11 14.74
CA SER A 64 0.11 -2.32 15.52
C SER A 64 -0.23 -2.40 17.01
N ASP A 65 0.64 -3.00 17.81
CA ASP A 65 0.43 -3.13 19.25
C ASP A 65 1.68 -2.74 20.05
N CYS A 66 1.48 -2.58 21.34
CA CYS A 66 2.53 -2.38 22.30
C CYS A 66 3.31 -3.67 22.50
N THR A 67 4.64 -3.57 22.57
CA THR A 67 5.53 -4.75 22.57
C THR A 67 5.26 -5.72 23.71
N ASN A 68 4.77 -5.25 24.86
CA ASN A 68 4.49 -6.07 26.04
C ASN A 68 3.29 -5.55 26.83
N MET A 69 2.65 -6.43 27.62
CA MET A 69 1.48 -6.08 28.45
C MET A 69 1.77 -4.96 29.45
N LEU A 70 2.95 -4.95 30.07
CA LEU A 70 3.37 -3.86 30.96
C LEU A 70 3.53 -2.52 30.20
N ALA A 71 4.09 -2.57 28.98
CA ALA A 71 4.21 -1.38 28.15
C ALA A 71 2.84 -0.82 27.74
N LYS A 72 1.89 -1.72 27.45
CA LYS A 72 0.50 -1.37 27.14
C LYS A 72 -0.17 -0.61 28.28
N ILE A 73 -0.02 -1.11 29.52
CA ILE A 73 -0.67 -0.55 30.72
C ILE A 73 -0.06 0.80 31.12
N PHE A 74 1.27 0.92 31.10
CA PHE A 74 1.94 2.11 31.67
C PHE A 74 2.32 3.18 30.66
N PHE A 75 2.67 2.81 29.42
CA PHE A 75 3.32 3.73 28.48
C PHE A 75 2.44 4.04 27.27
N CYS A 76 1.87 3.02 26.63
CA CYS A 76 1.12 3.21 25.38
C CYS A 76 -0.14 4.07 25.52
N TRP A 77 -0.72 4.19 26.72
CA TRP A 77 -1.86 5.06 26.92
C TRP A 77 -1.50 6.55 26.80
N PHE A 78 -0.25 6.91 27.12
CA PHE A 78 0.24 8.29 27.06
C PHE A 78 1.19 8.56 25.89
N THR A 79 1.98 7.58 25.45
CA THR A 79 3.00 7.77 24.41
C THR A 79 3.18 6.54 23.52
N LYS A 80 3.15 6.76 22.19
CA LYS A 80 3.52 5.77 21.17
C LYS A 80 5.01 5.86 20.83
N ALA A 81 5.86 5.85 21.85
CA ALA A 81 7.30 5.91 21.64
C ALA A 81 7.79 4.63 20.90
N PRO A 82 8.77 4.73 19.97
CA PRO A 82 9.24 3.59 19.19
C PRO A 82 9.77 2.41 20.02
N ALA A 83 10.22 2.65 21.25
CA ALA A 83 10.69 1.60 22.15
C ALA A 83 9.56 0.70 22.70
N PHE A 84 8.30 1.18 22.68
CA PHE A 84 7.17 0.51 23.32
C PHE A 84 6.03 0.18 22.35
N TYR A 85 6.05 0.74 21.14
CA TYR A 85 5.00 0.59 20.16
C TYR A 85 5.55 0.01 18.85
N ASN A 86 5.06 -1.15 18.45
CA ASN A 86 5.38 -1.74 17.17
C ASN A 86 4.34 -1.28 16.14
N ARG A 87 4.81 -0.72 15.02
CA ARG A 87 3.96 -0.25 13.93
C ARG A 87 3.97 -1.27 12.81
N GLU A 88 2.81 -1.82 12.53
CA GLU A 88 2.57 -2.70 11.40
C GLU A 88 1.86 -1.89 10.32
N TYR A 89 2.39 -1.96 9.09
CA TYR A 89 1.85 -1.22 7.95
C TYR A 89 1.18 -2.18 6.98
N LEU A 90 0.11 -1.70 6.35
CA LEU A 90 -0.66 -2.52 5.44
C LEU A 90 0.10 -2.70 4.12
N ASP A 91 0.44 -3.95 3.83
CA ASP A 91 0.85 -4.38 2.50
C ASP A 91 -0.34 -5.03 1.79
N ARG A 92 -0.70 -4.48 0.63
CA ARG A 92 -1.86 -4.94 -0.15
C ARG A 92 -1.62 -6.30 -0.81
N GLU A 93 -0.38 -6.64 -1.12
CA GLU A 93 -0.02 -7.93 -1.69
C GLU A 93 -0.08 -9.02 -0.62
N ASP A 94 0.45 -8.74 0.58
CA ASP A 94 0.35 -9.65 1.71
C ASP A 94 -1.10 -9.84 2.16
N LEU A 95 -1.91 -8.78 2.23
CA LEU A 95 -3.33 -8.90 2.57
C LEU A 95 -4.07 -9.80 1.56
N ARG A 96 -3.79 -9.67 0.25
CA ARG A 96 -4.41 -10.55 -0.77
C ARG A 96 -3.96 -12.00 -0.61
N ALA A 97 -2.68 -12.21 -0.31
CA ALA A 97 -2.15 -13.54 -0.03
C ALA A 97 -2.76 -14.14 1.25
N ASP A 98 -3.03 -13.32 2.27
CA ASP A 98 -3.66 -13.73 3.52
C ASP A 98 -5.06 -14.31 3.32
N LEU A 99 -5.86 -13.75 2.40
CA LEU A 99 -7.17 -14.35 2.06
C LEU A 99 -7.03 -15.79 1.55
N LEU A 100 -5.99 -16.06 0.76
CA LEU A 100 -5.69 -17.40 0.28
C LEU A 100 -5.13 -18.28 1.41
N ARG A 101 -4.24 -17.76 2.26
CA ARG A 101 -3.71 -18.48 3.43
C ARG A 101 -4.84 -18.91 4.37
N ILE A 102 -5.79 -18.02 4.68
CA ILE A 102 -6.99 -18.32 5.48
C ILE A 102 -7.82 -19.42 4.80
N ARG A 103 -8.10 -19.29 3.51
CA ARG A 103 -8.88 -20.30 2.77
C ARG A 103 -8.19 -21.67 2.78
N VAL A 104 -6.88 -21.72 2.57
CA VAL A 104 -6.08 -22.95 2.63
C VAL A 104 -6.05 -23.51 4.05
N PHE A 105 -5.90 -22.67 5.08
CA PHE A 105 -5.94 -23.06 6.49
C PHE A 105 -7.23 -23.81 6.84
N TYR A 106 -8.37 -23.31 6.37
CA TYR A 106 -9.67 -23.97 6.52
C TYR A 106 -9.81 -25.23 5.67
N TYR A 107 -9.34 -25.17 4.42
CA TYR A 107 -9.39 -26.30 3.49
C TYR A 107 -8.67 -27.53 4.05
N LEU A 108 -7.46 -27.34 4.59
CA LEU A 108 -6.66 -28.41 5.19
C LEU A 108 -7.34 -29.05 6.42
N ARG A 109 -8.30 -28.36 7.04
CA ARG A 109 -9.09 -28.83 8.19
C ARG A 109 -10.46 -29.40 7.78
N GLY A 110 -10.73 -29.54 6.47
CA GLY A 110 -11.94 -30.17 5.94
C GLY A 110 -13.02 -29.20 5.46
N TRP A 111 -12.85 -27.89 5.67
CA TRP A 111 -13.81 -26.86 5.29
C TRP A 111 -13.56 -26.37 3.86
N ARG A 112 -14.09 -27.09 2.87
CA ARG A 112 -13.77 -26.87 1.45
C ARG A 112 -14.46 -25.67 0.80
N SER A 113 -15.56 -25.20 1.38
CA SER A 113 -16.39 -24.12 0.86
C SER A 113 -16.34 -22.85 1.71
N THR A 114 -15.26 -22.64 2.47
CA THR A 114 -15.07 -21.43 3.27
C THR A 114 -14.94 -20.20 2.38
N GLN A 115 -15.79 -19.21 2.63
CA GLN A 115 -15.69 -17.88 2.05
C GLN A 115 -14.90 -16.98 2.98
N VAL A 116 -14.05 -16.14 2.39
CA VAL A 116 -13.20 -15.21 3.10
C VAL A 116 -13.30 -13.91 2.33
N ASP A 117 -13.82 -12.89 3.00
CA ASP A 117 -13.95 -11.53 2.51
C ASP A 117 -13.03 -10.63 3.34
N THR A 118 -12.79 -9.42 2.84
CA THR A 118 -12.01 -8.41 3.58
C THR A 118 -12.58 -7.04 3.37
N SER A 119 -12.52 -6.23 4.42
CA SER A 119 -12.83 -4.81 4.39
C SER A 119 -11.66 -4.03 4.99
N VAL A 120 -11.28 -2.96 4.31
CA VAL A 120 -10.27 -2.01 4.78
C VAL A 120 -10.94 -0.66 4.92
N VAL A 121 -11.06 -0.17 6.15
CA VAL A 121 -11.75 1.07 6.47
C VAL A 121 -10.73 2.05 7.07
N ALA A 122 -10.79 3.31 6.67
CA ALA A 122 -9.93 4.34 7.23
C ALA A 122 -10.24 4.56 8.73
N ASP A 123 -9.19 4.67 9.54
CA ASP A 123 -9.27 4.97 10.96
C ASP A 123 -8.20 6.03 11.33
N GLY A 124 -8.60 7.30 11.31
CA GLY A 124 -7.68 8.43 11.49
C GLY A 124 -6.58 8.46 10.42
N ASP A 125 -5.32 8.38 10.85
CA ASP A 125 -4.11 8.29 10.01
C ASP A 125 -3.72 6.85 9.60
N GLY A 126 -4.54 5.85 9.96
CA GLY A 126 -4.30 4.45 9.63
C GLY A 126 -5.55 3.76 9.09
N VAL A 127 -5.58 2.44 9.20
CA VAL A 127 -6.68 1.60 8.74
C VAL A 127 -7.06 0.55 9.77
N LYS A 128 -8.34 0.21 9.78
CA LYS A 128 -8.89 -0.98 10.39
C LYS A 128 -9.13 -2.02 9.30
N VAL A 129 -8.68 -3.25 9.54
CA VAL A 129 -8.89 -4.39 8.66
C VAL A 129 -9.80 -5.38 9.34
N THR A 130 -10.82 -5.86 8.64
CA THR A 130 -11.75 -6.90 9.10
C THR A 130 -11.95 -7.94 8.01
#